data_AF-A0A327UG10-F1
#
_entry.id   AF-A0A327UG10-F1
#
_cell.length_a   1.000
_cell.length_b   1.000
_cell.length_c   1.000
_cell.angle_alpha   90.00
_cell.angle_beta   90.00
_cell.angle_gamma   90.00
#
_symmetry.space_group_name_H-M   'P 1'
#
loop_
_entity.id
_entity.type
_entity.pdbx_description
1 polymer ?
#
loop_
_entity_poly.entity_id
_entity_poly.type
_entity_poly.pdbx_seq_one_letter_code
_entity_poly.pdbx_strand_id
1 'polypeptide(L)'
;MTALPLDAPAARDSDRPTRLRHELRAVHGLIHRDLLRLAGQRAHTALMLLHPVLYLLILGGGLAALIPDSKLGVGYQTYLFPGMLMMTVQTPAILVGIRLITDRQSGYLRELLMAPVSRSTLLLGSCAGGTLVATIQGAVLLALAGVVGLPYDPLLLALLLAGMTLISFTITALALTLAVSLRRPETFHTLLGVMMMPLLFLSGGFFPLSTLPAWTHALAAANPLAYGVDMLRDSIALRTPGAAVGGVTWAGHPVPLAVKAVLLLIGGVVALLWAARRFERQE
;
A
#
# COMPACT_ATOMS: atom_id res chain seq x y z
N MET A 1 -14.12 15.39 65.88
CA MET A 1 -14.64 15.11 64.53
C MET A 1 -14.30 16.29 63.65
N THR A 2 -13.20 16.19 62.92
CA THR A 2 -12.72 17.24 62.01
C THR A 2 -12.38 16.54 60.71
N ALA A 3 -13.25 16.66 59.71
CA ALA A 3 -13.08 16.01 58.42
C ALA A 3 -11.99 16.75 57.62
N LEU A 4 -10.92 16.03 57.28
CA LEU A 4 -9.92 16.44 56.31
C LEU A 4 -10.55 16.40 54.90
N PRO A 5 -10.49 17.48 54.10
CA PRO A 5 -10.82 17.39 52.68
C PRO A 5 -9.66 16.68 51.96
N LEU A 6 -9.95 15.55 51.35
CA LEU A 6 -9.04 14.89 50.40
C LEU A 6 -9.03 15.73 49.12
N ASP A 7 -8.02 16.58 48.97
CA ASP A 7 -7.65 17.14 47.67
C ASP A 7 -7.39 15.99 46.70
N ALA A 8 -8.29 15.82 45.73
CA ALA A 8 -8.04 14.96 44.59
C ALA A 8 -6.81 15.49 43.86
N PRO A 9 -5.74 14.71 43.66
CA PRO A 9 -4.61 15.18 42.90
C PRO A 9 -5.07 15.39 41.45
N ALA A 10 -5.14 16.65 41.04
CA ALA A 10 -5.27 17.06 39.66
C ALA A 10 -4.24 16.24 38.84
N ALA A 11 -4.74 15.43 37.90
CA ALA A 11 -3.92 14.64 36.98
C ALA A 11 -3.00 15.62 36.21
N ARG A 12 -1.77 15.76 36.68
CA ARG A 12 -0.78 16.69 36.14
C ARG A 12 -0.33 16.18 34.78
N ASP A 13 -0.31 17.10 33.83
CA ASP A 13 0.11 16.98 32.42
C ASP A 13 1.60 16.58 32.23
N SER A 14 2.27 16.13 33.30
CA SER A 14 3.73 15.89 33.39
C SER A 14 4.19 14.52 32.85
N ASP A 15 3.27 13.63 32.46
CA ASP A 15 3.59 12.26 32.02
C ASP A 15 3.48 12.05 30.49
N ARG A 16 3.25 13.14 29.73
CA ARG A 16 3.21 13.10 28.25
C ARG A 16 4.55 12.73 27.59
N PRO A 17 5.73 13.25 28.00
CA PRO A 17 6.98 12.99 27.28
C PRO A 17 7.54 11.58 27.50
N THR A 18 7.28 10.96 28.66
CA THR A 18 7.59 9.55 28.96
C THR A 18 6.72 8.62 28.12
N ARG A 19 5.41 8.89 28.03
CA ARG A 19 4.47 8.13 27.21
C ARG A 19 4.79 8.17 25.71
N LEU A 20 5.10 9.34 25.16
CA LEU A 20 5.52 9.50 23.75
C LEU A 20 6.79 8.70 23.41
N ARG A 21 7.77 8.68 24.32
CA ARG A 21 9.01 7.90 24.14
C ARG A 21 8.74 6.39 24.16
N HIS A 22 7.80 5.92 24.98
CA HIS A 22 7.37 4.52 24.98
C HIS A 22 6.60 4.14 23.71
N GLU A 23 5.70 5.00 23.23
CA GLU A 23 4.97 4.78 21.97
C GLU A 23 5.91 4.74 20.75
N LEU A 24 6.86 5.67 20.67
CA LEU A 24 7.88 5.68 19.60
C LEU A 24 8.77 4.43 19.62
N ARG A 25 9.16 3.95 20.81
CA ARG A 25 9.92 2.70 20.95
C ARG A 25 9.10 1.48 20.53
N ALA A 26 7.81 1.46 20.81
CA ALA A 26 6.92 0.39 20.37
C ALA A 26 6.78 0.37 18.84
N VAL A 27 6.58 1.54 18.21
CA VAL A 27 6.56 1.67 16.74
C VAL A 27 7.87 1.20 16.13
N HIS A 28 9.01 1.67 16.68
CA HIS A 28 10.33 1.25 16.20
C HIS A 28 10.55 -0.25 16.35
N GLY A 29 10.19 -0.84 17.48
CA GLY A 29 10.30 -2.28 17.72
C GLY A 29 9.46 -3.09 16.73
N LEU A 30 8.27 -2.60 16.38
CA LEU A 30 7.38 -3.25 15.42
C LEU A 30 7.94 -3.17 13.99
N ILE A 31 8.45 -2.01 13.59
CA ILE A 31 9.15 -1.83 12.31
C ILE A 31 10.37 -2.76 12.24
N HIS A 32 11.18 -2.79 13.30
CA HIS A 32 12.36 -3.64 13.37
C HIS A 32 12.01 -5.13 13.27
N ARG A 33 10.94 -5.56 13.95
CA ARG A 33 10.39 -6.93 13.84
C ARG A 33 10.02 -7.27 12.40
N ASP A 34 9.36 -6.36 11.70
CA ASP A 34 8.94 -6.58 10.32
C ASP A 34 10.13 -6.61 9.35
N LEU A 35 11.16 -5.79 9.58
CA LEU A 35 12.42 -5.82 8.83
C LEU A 35 13.21 -7.11 9.07
N LEU A 36 13.30 -7.57 10.31
CA LEU A 36 13.93 -8.85 10.65
C LEU A 36 13.17 -10.02 10.02
N ARG A 37 11.83 -9.96 9.99
CA ARG A 37 11.01 -10.97 9.32
C ARG A 37 11.26 -10.99 7.81
N LEU A 38 11.38 -9.82 7.18
CA LEU A 38 11.77 -9.71 5.77
C LEU A 38 13.15 -10.34 5.52
N ALA A 39 14.12 -10.05 6.39
CA ALA A 39 15.47 -10.58 6.28
C ALA A 39 15.57 -12.10 6.55
N GLY A 40 14.72 -12.62 7.44
CA GLY A 40 14.66 -14.04 7.79
C GLY A 40 13.89 -14.91 6.79
N GLN A 41 12.89 -14.34 6.10
CA GLN A 41 12.05 -15.07 5.13
C GLN A 41 12.50 -14.81 3.68
N ARG A 42 13.79 -15.07 3.40
CA ARG A 42 14.41 -14.81 2.09
C ARG A 42 13.73 -15.57 0.95
N ALA A 43 13.42 -16.86 1.17
CA ALA A 43 12.77 -17.69 0.16
C ALA A 43 11.35 -17.19 -0.17
N HIS A 44 10.57 -16.81 0.84
CA HIS A 44 9.22 -16.28 0.64
C HIS A 44 9.25 -14.92 -0.08
N THR A 45 10.17 -14.03 0.32
CA THR A 45 10.37 -12.73 -0.33
C THR A 45 10.80 -12.91 -1.79
N ALA A 46 11.71 -13.84 -2.08
CA ALA A 46 12.14 -14.15 -3.43
C ALA A 46 10.98 -14.72 -4.28
N LEU A 47 10.18 -15.63 -3.73
CA LEU A 47 8.98 -16.16 -4.42
C LEU A 47 7.93 -15.08 -4.69
N MET A 48 7.76 -14.12 -3.77
CA MET A 48 6.85 -12.98 -3.97
C MET A 48 7.31 -12.05 -5.09
N LEU A 49 8.62 -11.86 -5.25
CA LEU A 49 9.17 -11.07 -6.34
C LEU A 49 9.17 -11.83 -7.66
N LEU A 50 9.31 -13.16 -7.60
CA LEU A 50 9.32 -14.03 -8.77
C LEU A 50 8.01 -13.90 -9.56
N HIS A 51 6.86 -13.85 -8.90
CA HIS A 51 5.56 -13.76 -9.59
C HIS A 51 5.42 -12.52 -10.51
N PRO A 52 5.62 -11.26 -10.04
CA PRO A 52 5.57 -10.07 -10.89
C PRO A 52 6.72 -10.02 -11.92
N VAL A 53 7.90 -10.55 -11.62
CA VAL A 53 8.99 -10.66 -12.60
C VAL A 53 8.62 -11.62 -13.73
N LEU A 54 8.05 -12.78 -13.41
CA LEU A 54 7.57 -13.74 -14.40
C LEU A 54 6.45 -13.14 -15.24
N TYR A 55 5.50 -12.44 -14.64
CA TYR A 55 4.44 -11.73 -15.37
C TYR A 55 5.02 -10.66 -16.31
N LEU A 56 6.02 -9.91 -15.86
CA LEU A 56 6.70 -8.92 -16.69
C LEU A 56 7.43 -9.57 -17.87
N LEU A 57 8.11 -10.70 -17.66
CA LEU A 57 8.80 -11.43 -18.74
C LEU A 57 7.83 -12.09 -19.71
N ILE A 58 6.85 -12.83 -19.20
CA ILE A 58 5.92 -13.62 -20.00
C ILE A 58 4.96 -12.69 -20.75
N LEU A 59 4.33 -11.76 -20.04
CA LEU A 59 3.36 -10.85 -20.65
C LEU A 59 4.06 -9.73 -21.39
N GLY A 60 5.10 -9.13 -20.80
CA GLY A 60 5.87 -8.06 -21.43
C GLY A 60 6.68 -8.54 -22.63
N GLY A 61 7.27 -9.73 -22.61
CA GLY A 61 7.97 -10.31 -23.76
C GLY A 61 7.06 -11.03 -24.75
N GLY A 62 6.18 -11.89 -24.25
CA GLY A 62 5.30 -12.73 -25.09
C GLY A 62 4.18 -11.95 -25.77
N LEU A 63 3.56 -10.98 -25.07
CA LEU A 63 2.48 -10.17 -25.65
C LEU A 63 3.02 -8.97 -26.46
N ALA A 64 4.25 -8.53 -26.23
CA ALA A 64 4.91 -7.54 -27.09
C ALA A 64 5.00 -8.02 -28.54
N ALA A 65 5.15 -9.32 -28.78
CA ALA A 65 5.15 -9.89 -30.13
C ALA A 65 3.78 -9.79 -30.84
N LEU A 66 2.68 -9.63 -30.09
CA LEU A 66 1.30 -9.59 -30.59
C LEU A 66 0.75 -8.16 -30.69
N ILE A 67 1.28 -7.22 -29.91
CA ILE A 67 0.82 -5.84 -29.86
C ILE A 67 1.93 -4.94 -30.43
N PRO A 68 1.77 -4.43 -31.68
CA PRO A 68 2.76 -3.55 -32.28
C PRO A 68 3.00 -2.31 -31.42
N ASP A 69 4.28 -1.94 -31.23
CA ASP A 69 4.69 -0.75 -30.47
C ASP A 69 4.00 0.53 -30.95
N SER A 70 3.57 0.55 -32.21
CA SER A 70 2.82 1.65 -32.84
C SER A 70 1.45 1.95 -32.21
N LYS A 71 0.84 1.02 -31.45
CA LYS A 71 -0.43 1.27 -30.73
C LYS A 71 -0.25 1.87 -29.34
N LEU A 72 0.92 1.70 -28.72
CA LEU A 72 1.21 2.19 -27.36
C LEU A 72 2.24 3.33 -27.32
N GLY A 73 2.99 3.57 -28.40
CA GLY A 73 4.01 4.61 -28.47
C GLY A 73 5.30 4.28 -27.71
N VAL A 74 5.30 3.21 -26.90
CA VAL A 74 6.43 2.67 -26.13
C VAL A 74 6.40 1.14 -26.14
N GLY A 75 7.53 0.51 -25.84
CA GLY A 75 7.60 -0.94 -25.67
C GLY A 75 6.59 -1.43 -24.62
N TYR A 76 5.90 -2.53 -24.93
CA TYR A 76 4.85 -3.07 -24.06
C TYR A 76 5.34 -3.40 -22.64
N GLN A 77 6.63 -3.74 -22.49
CA GLN A 77 7.28 -3.94 -21.19
C GLN A 77 7.29 -2.66 -20.33
N THR A 78 7.63 -1.50 -20.92
CA THR A 78 7.60 -0.18 -20.27
C THR A 78 6.18 0.19 -19.83
N TYR A 79 5.18 -0.17 -20.63
CA TYR A 79 3.77 0.06 -20.31
C TYR A 79 3.28 -0.77 -19.11
N LEU A 80 3.67 -2.05 -19.04
CA LEU A 80 3.29 -2.96 -17.96
C LEU A 80 4.03 -2.69 -16.65
N PHE A 81 5.22 -2.10 -16.71
CA PHE A 81 6.09 -1.89 -15.55
C PHE A 81 5.42 -1.24 -14.33
N PRO A 82 4.70 -0.10 -14.44
CA PRO A 82 4.00 0.48 -13.29
C PRO A 82 2.92 -0.44 -12.71
N GLY A 83 2.28 -1.28 -13.53
CA GLY A 83 1.37 -2.32 -13.05
C GLY A 83 2.08 -3.40 -12.22
N MET A 84 3.29 -3.80 -12.63
CA MET A 84 4.10 -4.78 -11.88
C MET A 84 4.66 -4.21 -10.58
N LEU A 85 5.06 -2.93 -10.57
CA LEU A 85 5.42 -2.20 -9.35
C LEU A 85 4.21 -2.13 -8.39
N MET A 86 3.01 -1.94 -8.92
CA MET A 86 1.79 -1.97 -8.12
C MET A 86 1.57 -3.35 -7.47
N MET A 87 1.68 -4.43 -8.24
CA MET A 87 1.45 -5.79 -7.74
C MET A 87 2.49 -6.22 -6.67
N THR A 88 3.76 -5.83 -6.85
CA THR A 88 4.83 -6.10 -5.87
C THR A 88 4.58 -5.43 -4.54
N VAL A 89 4.07 -4.20 -4.53
CA VAL A 89 3.81 -3.44 -3.31
C VAL A 89 2.47 -3.82 -2.68
N GLN A 90 1.48 -4.16 -3.50
CA GLN A 90 0.13 -4.51 -3.05
C GLN A 90 0.12 -5.77 -2.17
N THR A 91 0.79 -6.84 -2.59
CA THR A 91 0.79 -8.13 -1.90
C THR A 91 1.28 -8.03 -0.44
N PRO A 92 2.48 -7.52 -0.14
CA PRO A 92 2.95 -7.34 1.23
C PRO A 92 2.10 -6.35 2.03
N ALA A 93 1.55 -5.30 1.40
CA ALA A 93 0.69 -4.32 2.05
C ALA A 93 -0.62 -4.96 2.58
N ILE A 94 -1.21 -5.87 1.79
CA ILE A 94 -2.42 -6.61 2.16
C ILE A 94 -2.14 -7.62 3.29
N LEU A 95 -0.98 -8.28 3.27
CA LEU A 95 -0.62 -9.29 4.27
C LEU A 95 -0.55 -8.73 5.70
N VAL A 96 -0.32 -7.42 5.85
CA VAL A 96 -0.40 -6.74 7.16
C VAL A 96 -1.78 -6.92 7.78
N GLY A 97 -2.85 -6.85 6.99
CA GLY A 97 -4.22 -7.08 7.47
C GLY A 97 -4.44 -8.50 7.96
N ILE A 98 -3.94 -9.50 7.22
CA ILE A 98 -4.02 -10.92 7.63
C ILE A 98 -3.27 -11.13 8.95
N ARG A 99 -2.04 -10.62 9.05
CA ARG A 99 -1.24 -10.70 10.27
C ARG A 99 -1.96 -10.08 11.46
N LEU A 100 -2.62 -8.93 11.28
CA LEU A 100 -3.41 -8.32 12.35
C LEU A 100 -4.55 -9.24 12.82
N ILE A 101 -5.30 -9.87 11.91
CA ILE A 101 -6.39 -10.79 12.28
C ILE A 101 -5.83 -12.00 13.02
N THR A 102 -4.73 -12.59 12.53
CA THR A 102 -4.10 -13.76 13.16
C THR A 102 -3.52 -13.41 14.53
N ASP A 103 -2.85 -12.27 14.68
CA ASP A 103 -2.30 -11.77 15.96
C ASP A 103 -3.43 -11.49 16.98
N ARG A 104 -4.62 -11.08 16.51
CA ARG A 104 -5.82 -10.98 17.37
C ARG A 104 -6.33 -12.35 17.83
N GLN A 105 -6.33 -13.35 16.95
CA GLN A 105 -6.86 -14.69 17.24
C GLN A 105 -5.95 -15.51 18.16
N SER A 106 -4.63 -15.39 18.01
CA SER A 106 -3.64 -16.15 18.79
C SER A 106 -3.53 -15.74 20.25
N GLY A 107 -4.27 -14.72 20.69
CA GLY A 107 -4.18 -14.20 22.06
C GLY A 107 -2.95 -13.34 22.31
N TYR A 108 -2.12 -13.05 21.29
CA TYR A 108 -1.03 -12.07 21.40
C TYR A 108 -1.54 -10.69 21.80
N LEU A 109 -2.79 -10.36 21.44
CA LEU A 109 -3.46 -9.15 21.94
C LEU A 109 -3.62 -9.16 23.48
N ARG A 110 -3.79 -10.32 24.13
CA ARG A 110 -3.86 -10.44 25.62
C ARG A 110 -2.50 -10.28 26.29
N GLU A 111 -1.40 -10.69 25.63
CA GLU A 111 -0.02 -10.40 26.06
C GLU A 111 0.34 -8.93 25.86
N LEU A 112 -0.08 -8.32 24.73
CA LEU A 112 0.09 -6.88 24.47
C LEU A 112 -0.78 -6.00 25.35
N LEU A 113 -1.92 -6.49 25.86
CA LEU A 113 -2.74 -5.78 26.86
C LEU A 113 -2.05 -5.68 28.23
N MET A 114 -0.99 -6.45 28.48
CA MET A 114 -0.11 -6.24 29.64
C MET A 114 1.01 -5.24 29.34
N ALA A 115 1.23 -4.85 28.08
CA ALA A 115 2.15 -3.80 27.70
C ALA A 115 1.41 -2.44 27.73
N PRO A 116 1.99 -1.38 28.33
CA PRO A 116 1.36 -0.06 28.40
C PRO A 116 1.46 0.70 27.06
N VAL A 117 0.95 0.13 25.97
CA VAL A 117 0.99 0.71 24.62
C VAL A 117 -0.42 0.93 24.10
N SER A 118 -0.72 2.13 23.63
CA SER A 118 -2.02 2.44 23.06
C SER A 118 -2.28 1.61 21.78
N ARG A 119 -3.50 1.11 21.64
CA ARG A 119 -3.91 0.29 20.49
C ARG A 119 -3.75 1.03 19.14
N SER A 120 -3.98 2.34 19.13
CA SER A 120 -3.74 3.21 17.97
C SER A 120 -2.26 3.20 17.54
N THR A 121 -1.32 3.19 18.50
CA THR A 121 0.12 3.07 18.25
C THR A 121 0.49 1.73 17.60
N LEU A 122 -0.17 0.64 17.99
CA LEU A 122 0.04 -0.67 17.34
C LEU A 122 -0.42 -0.67 15.88
N LEU A 123 -1.58 -0.06 15.57
CA LEU A 123 -2.04 0.09 14.19
C LEU A 123 -1.11 0.99 13.37
N LEU A 124 -0.68 2.13 13.94
CA LEU A 124 0.23 3.05 13.26
C LEU A 124 1.58 2.39 12.97
N GLY A 125 2.15 1.68 13.95
CA GLY A 125 3.39 0.95 13.77
C GLY A 125 3.26 -0.21 12.76
N SER A 126 2.13 -0.92 12.77
CA SER A 126 1.85 -1.97 11.77
C SER A 126 1.71 -1.39 10.37
N CYS A 127 1.05 -0.23 10.26
CA CYS A 127 0.89 0.49 9.00
C CYS A 127 2.24 0.96 8.47
N ALA A 128 3.07 1.59 9.32
CA ALA A 128 4.40 2.06 8.95
C ALA A 128 5.34 0.90 8.58
N GLY A 129 5.38 -0.16 9.39
CA GLY A 129 6.18 -1.37 9.12
C GLY A 129 5.77 -2.05 7.82
N GLY A 130 4.47 -2.22 7.61
CA GLY A 130 3.89 -2.72 6.37
C GLY A 130 4.26 -1.90 5.14
N THR A 131 4.12 -0.57 5.25
CA THR A 131 4.46 0.38 4.19
C THR A 131 5.94 0.29 3.81
N LEU A 132 6.83 0.23 4.82
CA LEU A 132 8.27 0.13 4.61
C LEU A 132 8.65 -1.19 3.95
N VAL A 133 8.15 -2.32 4.46
CA VAL A 133 8.46 -3.64 3.90
C VAL A 133 8.01 -3.73 2.44
N ALA A 134 6.79 -3.28 2.14
CA ALA A 134 6.25 -3.28 0.79
C ALA A 134 7.02 -2.34 -0.14
N THR A 135 7.41 -1.16 0.35
CA THR A 135 8.28 -0.23 -0.40
C THR A 135 9.64 -0.86 -0.70
N ILE A 136 10.26 -1.52 0.28
CA ILE A 136 11.57 -2.18 0.09
C ILE A 136 11.44 -3.28 -0.97
N GLN A 137 10.42 -4.13 -0.90
CA GLN A 137 10.19 -5.18 -1.91
C GLN A 137 9.99 -4.57 -3.30
N GLY A 138 9.19 -3.52 -3.39
CA GLY A 138 9.01 -2.79 -4.62
C GLY A 138 10.30 -2.13 -5.15
N ALA A 139 11.15 -1.60 -4.26
CA ALA A 139 12.45 -1.03 -4.64
C ALA A 139 13.39 -2.08 -5.25
N VAL A 140 13.32 -3.34 -4.81
CA VAL A 140 14.06 -4.44 -5.44
C VAL A 140 13.59 -4.67 -6.88
N LEU A 141 12.26 -4.65 -7.14
CA LEU A 141 11.75 -4.72 -8.52
C LEU A 141 12.16 -3.47 -9.33
N LEU A 142 12.11 -2.29 -8.72
CA LEU A 142 12.50 -1.03 -9.34
C LEU A 142 13.97 -1.02 -9.77
N ALA A 143 14.85 -1.75 -9.07
CA ALA A 143 16.25 -1.92 -9.50
C ALA A 143 16.37 -2.57 -10.89
N LEU A 144 15.38 -3.37 -11.30
CA LEU A 144 15.30 -4.00 -12.63
C LEU A 144 14.78 -3.05 -13.72
N ALA A 145 14.52 -1.76 -13.42
CA ALA A 145 14.00 -0.79 -14.39
C ALA A 145 14.83 -0.71 -15.68
N GLY A 146 16.16 -0.84 -15.60
CA GLY A 146 17.02 -0.82 -16.79
C GLY A 146 16.81 -1.99 -17.74
N VAL A 147 16.42 -3.17 -17.22
CA VAL A 147 16.08 -4.34 -18.05
C VAL A 147 14.84 -4.07 -18.91
N VAL A 148 13.97 -3.19 -18.42
CA VAL A 148 12.69 -2.80 -19.04
C VAL A 148 12.86 -1.60 -20.00
N GLY A 149 14.09 -1.11 -20.16
CA GLY A 149 14.39 0.05 -21.00
C GLY A 149 14.03 1.41 -20.36
N LEU A 150 13.80 1.47 -19.04
CA LEU A 150 13.64 2.75 -18.35
C LEU A 150 15.01 3.40 -18.09
N PRO A 151 15.13 4.72 -18.26
CA PRO A 151 16.35 5.44 -17.90
C PRO A 151 16.57 5.41 -16.38
N TYR A 152 17.80 5.16 -15.95
CA TYR A 152 18.22 5.31 -14.54
C TYR A 152 18.40 6.78 -14.16
N ASP A 153 17.31 7.57 -14.23
CA ASP A 153 17.26 8.95 -13.77
C ASP A 153 16.98 8.98 -12.26
N PRO A 154 17.85 9.60 -11.42
CA PRO A 154 17.65 9.65 -9.97
C PRO A 154 16.32 10.27 -9.55
N LEU A 155 15.84 11.28 -10.29
CA LEU A 155 14.55 11.91 -10.01
C LEU A 155 13.38 10.97 -10.32
N LEU A 156 13.41 10.26 -11.45
CA LEU A 156 12.42 9.25 -11.80
C LEU A 156 12.34 8.15 -10.73
N LEU A 157 13.49 7.61 -10.32
CA LEU A 157 13.55 6.57 -9.30
C LEU A 157 13.02 7.07 -7.95
N ALA A 158 13.37 8.30 -7.56
CA ALA A 158 12.85 8.91 -6.34
C ALA A 158 11.33 9.12 -6.41
N LEU A 159 10.80 9.55 -7.57
CA LEU A 159 9.37 9.77 -7.77
C LEU A 159 8.59 8.46 -7.76
N LEU A 160 9.12 7.41 -8.40
CA LEU A 160 8.55 6.06 -8.36
C LEU A 160 8.57 5.50 -6.93
N LEU A 161 9.68 5.64 -6.22
CA LEU A 161 9.79 5.17 -4.84
C LEU A 161 8.81 5.92 -3.93
N ALA A 162 8.71 7.25 -4.05
CA ALA A 162 7.73 8.04 -3.32
C ALA A 162 6.29 7.62 -3.66
N GLY A 163 5.99 7.40 -4.94
CA GLY A 163 4.68 6.91 -5.38
C GLY A 163 4.35 5.55 -4.78
N MET A 164 5.31 4.62 -4.77
CA MET A 164 5.16 3.29 -4.20
C MET A 164 4.96 3.33 -2.69
N THR A 165 5.66 4.21 -1.95
CA THR A 165 5.42 4.39 -0.51
C THR A 165 4.00 4.84 -0.23
N LEU A 166 3.48 5.78 -1.01
CA LEU A 166 2.15 6.34 -0.82
C LEU A 166 1.05 5.34 -1.16
N ILE A 167 1.23 4.61 -2.26
CA ILE A 167 0.37 3.49 -2.66
C ILE A 167 0.35 2.43 -1.58
N SER A 168 1.53 2.02 -1.12
CA SER A 168 1.67 1.00 -0.08
C SER A 168 0.94 1.41 1.19
N PHE A 169 1.16 2.64 1.65
CA PHE A 169 0.49 3.21 2.81
C PHE A 169 -1.03 3.16 2.67
N THR A 170 -1.55 3.58 1.51
CA THR A 170 -2.99 3.60 1.24
C THR A 170 -3.58 2.19 1.27
N ILE A 171 -2.92 1.22 0.62
CA ILE A 171 -3.37 -0.17 0.58
C ILE A 171 -3.28 -0.80 1.97
N THR A 172 -2.20 -0.57 2.70
CA THR A 172 -2.05 -1.10 4.06
C THR A 172 -3.12 -0.53 4.99
N ALA A 173 -3.40 0.78 4.92
CA ALA A 173 -4.47 1.39 5.70
C ALA A 173 -5.86 0.81 5.37
N LEU A 174 -6.15 0.57 4.09
CA LEU A 174 -7.39 -0.09 3.65
C LEU A 174 -7.46 -1.56 4.10
N ALA A 175 -6.35 -2.29 4.01
CA ALA A 175 -6.26 -3.67 4.48
C ALA A 175 -6.46 -3.76 6.00
N LEU A 176 -5.90 -2.82 6.77
CA LEU A 176 -6.11 -2.71 8.21
C LEU A 176 -7.57 -2.37 8.54
N THR A 177 -8.17 -1.41 7.83
CA THR A 177 -9.61 -1.06 7.94
C THR A 177 -10.49 -2.29 7.79
N LEU A 178 -10.23 -3.09 6.77
CA LEU A 178 -10.95 -4.33 6.53
C LEU A 178 -10.66 -5.39 7.61
N ALA A 179 -9.40 -5.51 8.04
CA ALA A 179 -8.98 -6.43 9.08
C ALA A 179 -9.61 -6.13 10.45
N VAL A 180 -9.80 -4.87 10.82
CA VAL A 180 -10.53 -4.48 12.04
C VAL A 180 -12.01 -4.85 11.97
N SER A 181 -12.56 -4.95 10.76
CA SER A 181 -13.98 -5.30 10.56
C SER A 181 -14.23 -6.81 10.51
N LEU A 182 -13.23 -7.61 10.18
CA LEU A 182 -13.33 -9.05 9.98
C LEU A 182 -12.70 -9.83 11.14
N ARG A 183 -13.32 -10.96 11.51
CA ARG A 183 -12.87 -11.79 12.66
C ARG A 183 -12.07 -13.03 12.26
N ARG A 184 -12.12 -13.43 10.98
CA ARG A 184 -11.54 -14.68 10.47
C ARG A 184 -10.61 -14.40 9.29
N PRO A 185 -9.36 -14.91 9.29
CA PRO A 185 -8.43 -14.71 8.20
C PRO A 185 -8.92 -15.37 6.91
N GLU A 186 -9.69 -16.46 6.99
CA GLU A 186 -10.28 -17.13 5.84
C GLU A 186 -11.26 -16.19 5.12
N THR A 187 -12.15 -15.53 5.86
CA THR A 187 -13.11 -14.56 5.31
C THR A 187 -12.40 -13.39 4.65
N PHE A 188 -11.31 -12.91 5.26
CA PHE A 188 -10.49 -11.86 4.67
C PHE A 188 -9.87 -12.30 3.34
N HIS A 189 -9.33 -13.52 3.28
CA HIS A 189 -8.71 -14.04 2.06
C HIS A 189 -9.74 -14.27 0.93
N THR A 190 -10.92 -14.82 1.25
CA THR A 190 -12.00 -14.98 0.27
C THR A 190 -12.46 -13.63 -0.28
N LEU A 191 -12.65 -12.63 0.58
CA LEU A 191 -13.08 -11.30 0.17
C LEU A 191 -12.04 -10.65 -0.75
N LEU A 192 -10.76 -10.75 -0.41
CA LEU A 192 -9.68 -10.26 -1.26
C LEU A 192 -9.66 -10.98 -2.62
N GLY A 193 -9.78 -12.30 -2.66
CA GLY A 193 -9.82 -13.04 -3.92
C GLY A 193 -10.92 -12.55 -4.86
N VAL A 194 -12.12 -12.32 -4.32
CA VAL A 194 -13.28 -11.83 -5.07
C VAL A 194 -13.11 -10.37 -5.51
N MET A 195 -12.55 -9.50 -4.65
CA MET A 195 -12.42 -8.07 -4.96
C MET A 195 -11.19 -7.74 -5.80
N MET A 196 -10.07 -8.46 -5.63
CA MET A 196 -8.81 -8.13 -6.29
C MET A 196 -8.88 -8.35 -7.79
N MET A 197 -9.58 -9.39 -8.25
CA MET A 197 -9.73 -9.64 -9.69
C MET A 197 -10.35 -8.44 -10.43
N PRO A 198 -11.57 -7.95 -10.10
CA PRO A 198 -12.14 -6.79 -10.77
C PRO A 198 -11.29 -5.54 -10.55
N LEU A 199 -10.76 -5.32 -9.34
CA LEU A 199 -9.92 -4.17 -9.04
C LEU A 199 -8.62 -4.13 -9.87
N LEU A 200 -8.03 -5.28 -10.18
CA LEU A 200 -6.82 -5.39 -10.99
C LEU A 200 -7.08 -5.00 -12.44
N PHE A 201 -8.17 -5.50 -13.03
CA PHE A 201 -8.59 -5.14 -14.38
C PHE A 201 -8.99 -3.66 -14.49
N LEU A 202 -9.68 -3.14 -13.47
CA LEU A 202 -10.07 -1.72 -13.40
C LEU A 202 -8.92 -0.78 -13.04
N SER A 203 -7.73 -1.29 -12.71
CA SER A 203 -6.58 -0.44 -12.33
C SER A 203 -5.90 0.25 -13.53
N GLY A 204 -6.18 -0.19 -14.77
CA GLY A 204 -5.48 0.31 -15.95
C GLY A 204 -4.04 -0.21 -16.12
N GLY A 205 -3.59 -1.09 -15.22
CA GLY A 205 -2.23 -1.66 -15.25
C GLY A 205 -2.01 -2.66 -16.39
N PHE A 206 -2.99 -3.53 -16.64
CA PHE A 206 -2.90 -4.56 -17.69
C PHE A 206 -3.51 -4.10 -19.02
N PHE A 207 -4.62 -3.37 -18.98
CA PHE A 207 -5.34 -2.89 -20.14
C PHE A 207 -5.49 -1.37 -20.07
N PRO A 208 -5.31 -0.64 -21.18
CA PRO A 208 -5.54 0.80 -21.20
C PRO A 208 -6.99 1.11 -20.81
N LEU A 209 -7.22 2.09 -19.92
CA LEU A 209 -8.57 2.46 -19.55
C LEU A 209 -9.35 3.03 -20.74
N SER A 210 -8.66 3.66 -21.70
CA SER A 210 -9.25 4.26 -22.90
C SER A 210 -9.95 3.26 -23.84
N THR A 211 -9.64 1.96 -23.77
CA THR A 211 -10.25 0.94 -24.63
C THR A 211 -11.46 0.26 -23.99
N LEU A 212 -11.77 0.58 -22.73
CA LEU A 212 -12.86 -0.04 -21.99
C LEU A 212 -14.18 0.77 -22.11
N PRO A 213 -15.36 0.11 -21.95
CA PRO A 213 -16.65 0.79 -22.01
C PRO A 213 -16.84 1.85 -20.92
N ALA A 214 -17.66 2.88 -21.15
CA ALA A 214 -17.83 4.01 -20.21
C ALA A 214 -18.22 3.63 -18.77
N TRP A 215 -18.92 2.51 -18.55
CA TRP A 215 -19.28 2.05 -17.21
C TRP A 215 -18.06 1.61 -16.37
N THR A 216 -16.98 1.14 -17.01
CA THR A 216 -15.75 0.78 -16.29
C THR A 216 -14.97 2.01 -15.84
N HIS A 217 -15.09 3.15 -16.53
CA HIS A 217 -14.45 4.40 -16.13
C HIS A 217 -14.99 4.91 -14.79
N ALA A 218 -16.30 4.80 -14.58
CA ALA A 218 -16.92 5.15 -13.30
C ALA A 218 -16.40 4.26 -12.15
N LEU A 219 -16.22 2.97 -12.40
CA LEU A 219 -15.68 2.04 -11.40
C LEU A 219 -14.17 2.21 -11.18
N ALA A 220 -13.40 2.50 -12.23
CA ALA A 220 -11.98 2.82 -12.13
C ALA A 220 -11.76 4.11 -11.33
N ALA A 221 -12.64 5.11 -11.47
CA ALA A 221 -12.60 6.34 -10.68
C ALA A 221 -12.86 6.11 -9.17
N ALA A 222 -13.49 5.00 -8.78
CA ALA A 222 -13.65 4.62 -7.38
C ALA A 222 -12.49 3.75 -6.84
N ASN A 223 -11.60 3.27 -7.72
CA ASN A 223 -10.56 2.30 -7.38
C ASN A 223 -9.25 3.01 -6.98
N PRO A 224 -8.80 2.94 -5.72
CA PRO A 224 -7.53 3.54 -5.28
C PRO A 224 -6.32 2.98 -6.05
N LEU A 225 -6.42 1.73 -6.50
CA LEU A 225 -5.34 1.08 -7.25
C LEU A 225 -5.18 1.68 -8.65
N ALA A 226 -6.27 2.18 -9.26
CA ALA A 226 -6.23 2.86 -10.55
C ALA A 226 -5.44 4.17 -10.44
N TYR A 227 -5.70 4.97 -9.40
CA TYR A 227 -4.92 6.20 -9.14
C TYR A 227 -3.46 5.91 -8.85
N GLY A 228 -3.15 4.81 -8.16
CA GLY A 228 -1.78 4.37 -7.88
C GLY A 228 -1.00 4.03 -9.15
N VAL A 229 -1.53 3.14 -9.98
CA VAL A 229 -0.91 2.75 -11.26
C VAL A 229 -0.73 3.97 -12.17
N ASP A 230 -1.77 4.79 -12.27
CA ASP A 230 -1.77 5.97 -13.12
C ASP A 230 -0.79 7.06 -12.64
N MET A 231 -0.59 7.19 -11.33
CA MET A 231 0.45 8.06 -10.76
C MET A 231 1.86 7.55 -11.11
N LEU A 232 2.10 6.24 -11.02
CA LEU A 232 3.39 5.66 -11.44
C LEU A 232 3.60 5.81 -12.95
N ARG A 233 2.55 5.66 -13.76
CA ARG A 233 2.63 5.84 -15.22
C ARG A 233 2.95 7.29 -15.60
N ASP A 234 2.28 8.27 -15.01
CA ASP A 234 2.58 9.69 -15.22
C ASP A 234 4.02 10.03 -14.83
N SER A 235 4.52 9.45 -13.74
CA SER A 235 5.91 9.67 -13.30
C SER A 235 6.94 9.19 -14.33
N ILE A 236 6.66 8.07 -15.01
CA ILE A 236 7.50 7.54 -16.10
C ILE A 236 7.36 8.43 -17.34
N ALA A 237 6.15 8.88 -17.66
CA ALA A 237 5.89 9.73 -18.82
C ALA A 237 6.57 11.10 -18.76
N LEU A 238 6.87 11.63 -17.56
CA LEU A 238 7.65 12.86 -17.39
C LEU A 238 9.08 12.75 -17.96
N ARG A 239 9.63 11.54 -18.03
CA ARG A 239 11.00 11.27 -18.53
C ARG A 239 11.04 10.48 -19.83
N THR A 240 9.95 9.79 -20.16
CA THR A 240 9.82 8.99 -21.38
C THR A 240 8.61 9.50 -22.18
N PRO A 241 8.79 10.49 -23.08
CA PRO A 241 7.72 11.02 -23.91
C PRO A 241 7.02 9.90 -24.69
N GLY A 242 5.69 9.85 -24.64
CA GLY A 242 4.89 8.78 -25.27
C GLY A 242 4.49 7.63 -24.33
N ALA A 243 5.04 7.54 -23.12
CA ALA A 243 4.64 6.52 -22.14
C ALA A 243 3.29 6.81 -21.45
N ALA A 244 2.74 8.03 -21.61
CA ALA A 244 1.43 8.40 -21.08
C ALA A 244 0.31 7.80 -21.94
N VAL A 245 -0.18 6.63 -21.54
CA VAL A 245 -1.29 5.95 -22.22
C VAL A 245 -2.47 5.73 -21.25
N GLY A 246 -3.57 6.45 -21.50
CA GLY A 246 -4.91 6.13 -21.03
C GLY A 246 -5.07 5.98 -19.51
N GLY A 247 -4.83 7.07 -18.77
CA GLY A 247 -5.02 7.16 -17.32
C GLY A 247 -6.46 7.42 -16.86
N VAL A 248 -6.65 7.57 -15.55
CA VAL A 248 -7.92 7.98 -14.96
C VAL A 248 -8.23 9.42 -15.40
N THR A 249 -9.38 9.61 -16.03
CA THR A 249 -9.84 10.93 -16.47
C THR A 249 -11.06 11.34 -15.67
N TRP A 250 -11.11 12.61 -15.27
CA TRP A 250 -12.27 13.23 -14.65
C TRP A 250 -12.87 14.22 -15.64
N ALA A 251 -14.12 13.99 -16.04
CA ALA A 251 -14.81 14.81 -17.04
C ALA A 251 -14.01 15.02 -18.34
N GLY A 252 -13.24 14.01 -18.77
CA GLY A 252 -12.42 14.04 -19.99
C GLY A 252 -11.02 14.66 -19.82
N HIS A 253 -10.67 15.20 -18.66
CA HIS A 253 -9.33 15.72 -18.38
C HIS A 253 -8.50 14.71 -17.58
N PRO A 254 -7.21 14.51 -17.93
CA PRO A 254 -6.32 13.68 -17.12
C PRO A 254 -6.14 14.31 -15.74
N VAL A 255 -6.30 13.50 -14.69
CA VAL A 255 -6.11 13.97 -13.32
C VAL A 255 -4.62 14.31 -13.11
N PRO A 256 -4.27 15.50 -12.59
CA PRO A 256 -2.88 15.86 -12.37
C PRO A 256 -2.19 14.93 -11.35
N LEU A 257 -0.90 14.67 -11.54
CA LEU A 257 -0.08 13.84 -10.65
C LEU A 257 -0.23 14.23 -9.16
N ALA A 258 -0.18 15.53 -8.86
CA ALA A 258 -0.31 16.05 -7.51
C ALA A 258 -1.69 15.74 -6.90
N VAL A 259 -2.76 15.81 -7.70
CA VAL A 259 -4.12 15.50 -7.24
C VAL A 259 -4.24 14.01 -6.93
N LYS A 260 -3.70 13.13 -7.77
CA LYS A 260 -3.66 11.68 -7.52
C LYS A 260 -2.95 11.36 -6.20
N ALA A 261 -1.79 11.97 -5.96
CA ALA A 261 -1.04 11.80 -4.73
C ALA A 261 -1.83 12.28 -3.50
N VAL A 262 -2.45 13.47 -3.57
CA VAL A 262 -3.27 14.00 -2.47
C VAL A 262 -4.48 13.10 -2.18
N LEU A 263 -5.16 12.59 -3.21
CA LEU A 263 -6.30 11.68 -3.04
C LEU A 263 -5.89 10.37 -2.37
N LEU A 264 -4.77 9.77 -2.78
CA LEU A 264 -4.24 8.57 -2.15
C LEU A 264 -3.88 8.83 -0.69
N LEU A 265 -3.20 9.95 -0.41
CA LEU A 265 -2.83 10.33 0.96
C LEU A 265 -4.07 10.52 1.84
N ILE A 266 -5.06 11.28 1.37
CA ILE A 266 -6.31 11.51 2.09
C ILE A 266 -7.04 10.19 2.32
N GLY A 267 -7.18 9.36 1.27
CA GLY A 267 -7.82 8.05 1.36
C GLY A 267 -7.15 7.14 2.39
N GLY A 268 -5.82 7.06 2.37
CA GLY A 268 -5.02 6.29 3.32
C GLY A 268 -5.15 6.81 4.75
N VAL A 269 -5.05 8.13 4.97
CA VAL A 269 -5.19 8.75 6.29
C VAL A 269 -6.60 8.54 6.84
N VAL A 270 -7.65 8.75 6.03
CA VAL A 270 -9.04 8.54 6.44
C VAL A 270 -9.29 7.07 6.80
N ALA A 271 -8.81 6.13 5.98
CA ALA A 271 -8.90 4.70 6.26
C ALA A 271 -8.19 4.34 7.58
N LEU A 272 -6.98 4.84 7.78
CA LEU A 272 -6.20 4.58 9.00
C LEU A 272 -6.86 5.16 10.26
N LEU A 273 -7.37 6.39 10.18
CA LEU A 273 -8.11 7.03 11.27
C LEU A 273 -9.40 6.29 11.59
N TRP A 274 -10.11 5.82 10.57
CA TRP A 274 -11.31 5.01 10.76
C TRP A 274 -10.99 3.66 11.41
N ALA A 275 -9.92 2.99 10.96
CA ALA A 275 -9.45 1.75 11.55
C ALA A 275 -9.07 1.95 13.03
N ALA A 276 -8.33 3.01 13.35
CA ALA A 276 -7.96 3.35 14.73
C ALA A 276 -9.19 3.60 15.61
N ARG A 277 -10.13 4.45 15.17
CA ARG A 277 -11.37 4.73 15.91
C ARG A 277 -12.23 3.49 16.11
N ARG A 278 -12.34 2.63 15.10
CA ARG A 278 -13.14 1.40 15.20
C ARG A 278 -12.48 0.39 16.14
N PHE A 279 -11.16 0.30 16.12
CA PHE A 279 -10.41 -0.59 17.00
C PHE A 279 -10.49 -0.18 18.47
N GLU A 280 -10.62 1.11 18.77
CA GLU A 280 -10.86 1.62 20.13
C GLU A 280 -12.27 1.31 20.65
N ARG A 281 -13.28 1.23 19.77
CA ARG A 281 -14.70 1.05 20.15
C ARG A 281 -15.17 -0.39 20.34
N GLN A 282 -14.43 -1.39 19.83
CA GLN A 282 -14.90 -2.78 19.79
C GLN A 282 -14.62 -3.60 21.07
N GLU A 283 -14.07 -2.99 22.12
CA GLU A 283 -13.82 -3.57 23.44
C GLU A 283 -14.06 -2.52 24.52
#